data_AF-A0A6J8BHI2-F1
#
_entry.id   AF-A0A6J8BHI2-F1
#
_cell.length_a   1.000
_cell.length_b   1.000
_cell.length_c   1.000
_cell.angle_alpha   90.00
_cell.angle_beta   90.00
_cell.angle_gamma   90.00
#
_symmetry.space_group_name_H-M   'P 1'
#
loop_
_entity.id
_entity.type
_entity.pdbx_description
1 polymer ?
#
loop_
_entity_poly.entity_id
_entity_poly.type
_entity_poly.pdbx_seq_one_letter_code
_entity_poly.pdbx_strand_id
1 'polypeptide(L)'
;MNICNFAKVIISRSTKDSTSINYFNNPHSRSEQNTLTPVYNSSVSLKQRHENYSLFMHKYPFMQINNFKLYCQKTARIQEYVTNAKYYEHRNQGGERETFINHFNLIQWLKISETERKQHKLGNCMPCNTTHIDISKIHKSVSETSIQILNLSEQIVENVSSILPTSTATKGKKTAQALINVLNPLFENQFRKSFEKSAAEALHLSPIEKSADKVKNELTLLKKNKIQIIEATSVNDRDVENFLA
;
A
#
# COMPACT_ATOMS: atom_id res chain seq x y z
N MET A 1 -3.29 9.84 1.32
CA MET A 1 -4.69 9.74 1.79
C MET A 1 -5.32 11.13 1.88
N ASN A 2 -6.17 11.48 0.91
CA ASN A 2 -6.86 12.77 0.83
C ASN A 2 -8.02 12.85 1.85
N ILE A 3 -7.65 12.90 3.13
CA ILE A 3 -8.56 13.02 4.27
C ILE A 3 -8.11 14.20 5.12
N CYS A 4 -9.06 14.94 5.69
CA CYS A 4 -8.80 16.01 6.67
C CYS A 4 -7.85 15.54 7.78
N ASN A 5 -6.89 16.38 8.18
CA ASN A 5 -5.92 15.99 9.20
C ASN A 5 -6.57 15.80 10.58
N PHE A 6 -7.58 16.63 10.91
CA PHE A 6 -8.43 16.36 12.07
C PHE A 6 -9.17 15.03 11.96
N ALA A 7 -9.78 14.72 10.80
CA ALA A 7 -10.42 13.42 10.58
C ALA A 7 -9.44 12.23 10.74
N LYS A 8 -8.18 12.39 10.31
CA LYS A 8 -7.16 11.36 10.50
C LYS A 8 -6.94 11.08 11.98
N VAL A 9 -6.77 12.12 12.81
CA VAL A 9 -6.47 11.97 14.24
C VAL A 9 -7.69 11.52 15.05
N ILE A 10 -8.88 12.05 14.76
CA ILE A 10 -10.10 11.68 15.49
C ILE A 10 -10.46 10.20 15.23
N ILE A 11 -10.40 9.74 13.98
CA ILE A 11 -10.73 8.36 13.60
C ILE A 11 -9.67 7.39 14.13
N SER A 12 -8.37 7.71 13.97
CA SER A 12 -7.30 6.79 14.36
C SER A 12 -7.08 6.68 15.86
N ARG A 13 -7.11 7.80 16.60
CA ARG A 13 -6.59 7.87 17.97
C ARG A 13 -7.55 8.46 18.97
N SER A 14 -8.22 9.57 18.66
CA SER A 14 -9.01 10.26 19.68
C SER A 14 -10.28 9.50 20.09
N THR A 15 -10.83 8.65 19.21
CA THR A 15 -11.93 7.72 19.59
C THR A 15 -11.51 6.64 20.61
N LYS A 16 -10.21 6.49 20.87
CA LYS A 16 -9.64 5.59 21.87
C LYS A 16 -9.06 6.34 23.06
N ASP A 17 -9.07 7.66 23.06
CA ASP A 17 -8.56 8.45 24.18
C ASP A 17 -9.57 8.40 25.34
N SER A 18 -9.17 7.86 26.48
CA SER A 18 -9.99 7.78 27.70
C SER A 18 -10.55 9.13 28.11
N THR A 19 -9.81 10.23 27.91
CA THR A 19 -10.29 11.59 28.21
C THR A 19 -11.43 11.97 27.28
N SER A 20 -11.25 11.75 25.98
CA SER A 20 -12.28 11.95 24.96
C SER A 20 -13.50 11.06 25.21
N ILE A 21 -13.29 9.78 25.58
CA ILE A 21 -14.36 8.83 25.90
C ILE A 21 -15.14 9.26 27.15
N ASN A 22 -14.44 9.68 28.21
CA ASN A 22 -15.07 10.17 29.44
C ASN A 22 -15.89 11.42 29.16
N TYR A 23 -15.40 12.33 28.32
CA TYR A 23 -16.16 13.48 27.84
C TYR A 23 -17.47 13.06 27.15
N PHE A 24 -17.46 11.98 26.36
CA PHE A 24 -18.66 11.47 25.68
C PHE A 24 -19.62 10.72 26.61
N ASN A 25 -19.09 9.96 27.56
CA ASN A 25 -19.89 9.11 28.45
C ASN A 25 -20.47 9.88 29.65
N ASN A 26 -19.87 11.01 30.05
CA ASN A 26 -20.30 11.81 31.20
C ASN A 26 -20.67 13.24 30.80
N PRO A 27 -21.96 13.55 30.53
CA PRO A 27 -22.40 14.89 30.16
C PRO A 27 -22.23 15.95 31.25
N HIS A 28 -21.96 15.55 32.49
CA HIS A 28 -21.70 16.45 33.63
C HIS A 28 -20.23 16.85 33.80
N SER A 29 -19.28 16.17 33.13
CA SER A 29 -17.84 16.50 33.17
C SER A 29 -17.40 17.42 32.02
N ARG A 30 -18.31 18.26 31.51
CA ARG A 30 -18.04 19.23 30.43
C ARG A 30 -17.19 20.43 30.89
N SER A 31 -16.72 20.46 32.14
CA SER A 31 -15.83 21.53 32.61
C SER A 31 -14.51 21.47 31.86
N GLU A 32 -14.13 22.61 31.27
CA GLU A 32 -12.96 22.81 30.38
C GLU A 32 -11.59 22.61 31.08
N GLN A 33 -11.59 22.13 32.30
CA GLN A 33 -10.40 21.93 33.12
C GLN A 33 -10.17 20.45 33.34
N ASN A 34 -9.53 19.83 32.36
CA ASN A 34 -8.61 18.74 32.63
C ASN A 34 -7.62 18.69 31.48
N THR A 35 -6.47 19.32 31.69
CA THR A 35 -5.22 18.99 31.02
C THR A 35 -4.99 17.49 31.22
N LEU A 36 -5.34 16.69 30.23
CA LEU A 36 -5.10 15.26 30.24
C LEU A 36 -4.41 14.90 28.94
N THR A 37 -3.14 14.56 29.06
CA THR A 37 -2.41 13.81 28.05
C THR A 37 -3.33 12.66 27.60
N PRO A 38 -3.68 12.57 26.30
CA PRO A 38 -4.61 11.56 25.82
C PRO A 38 -4.13 10.16 26.21
N VAL A 39 -4.95 9.41 26.97
CA VAL A 39 -4.59 8.05 27.39
C VAL A 39 -5.25 7.06 26.44
N TYR A 40 -4.45 6.35 25.67
CA TYR A 40 -4.95 5.43 24.65
C TYR A 40 -5.51 4.14 25.28
N ASN A 41 -6.80 3.89 25.02
CA ASN A 41 -7.51 2.70 25.42
C ASN A 41 -7.73 1.76 24.22
N SER A 42 -7.05 0.61 24.24
CA SER A 42 -7.14 -0.40 23.18
C SER A 42 -8.39 -1.27 23.23
N SER A 43 -9.13 -1.30 24.34
CA SER A 43 -10.28 -2.21 24.54
C SER A 43 -11.59 -1.73 23.89
N VAL A 44 -11.60 -0.50 23.36
CA VAL A 44 -12.80 0.08 22.73
C VAL A 44 -13.11 -0.61 21.41
N SER A 45 -14.31 -1.18 21.31
CA SER A 45 -14.79 -1.86 20.11
C SER A 45 -14.95 -0.90 18.92
N LEU A 46 -14.84 -1.40 17.67
CA LEU A 46 -15.05 -0.59 16.47
C LEU A 46 -16.46 0.03 16.42
N LYS A 47 -17.47 -0.69 16.93
CA LYS A 47 -18.85 -0.21 17.02
C LYS A 47 -18.93 1.01 17.95
N GLN A 48 -18.40 0.91 19.16
CA GLN A 48 -18.36 2.02 20.10
C GLN A 48 -17.56 3.22 19.55
N ARG A 49 -16.46 2.96 18.84
CA ARG A 49 -15.68 4.03 18.18
C ARG A 49 -16.50 4.77 17.11
N HIS A 50 -17.31 4.05 16.33
CA HIS A 50 -18.19 4.63 15.32
C HIS A 50 -19.33 5.42 15.95
N GLU A 51 -19.92 4.93 17.03
CA GLU A 51 -20.95 5.63 17.81
C GLU A 51 -20.41 6.94 18.38
N ASN A 52 -19.28 6.90 19.08
CA ASN A 52 -18.61 8.09 19.63
C ASN A 52 -18.26 9.10 18.52
N TYR A 53 -17.72 8.61 17.40
CA TYR A 53 -17.43 9.44 16.23
C TYR A 53 -18.69 10.10 15.67
N SER A 54 -19.78 9.34 15.52
CA SER A 54 -21.04 9.83 14.95
C SER A 54 -21.71 10.86 15.86
N LEU A 55 -21.69 10.63 17.18
CA LEU A 55 -22.13 11.60 18.18
C LEU A 55 -21.38 12.91 18.09
N PHE A 56 -20.10 12.89 17.72
CA PHE A 56 -19.33 14.11 17.53
C PHE A 56 -19.61 14.78 16.18
N MET A 57 -19.58 13.99 15.11
CA MET A 57 -19.60 14.50 13.74
C MET A 57 -20.99 14.81 13.19
N HIS A 58 -22.08 14.47 13.89
CA HIS A 58 -23.44 14.82 13.44
C HIS A 58 -23.64 16.33 13.26
N LYS A 59 -22.91 17.16 14.02
CA LYS A 59 -22.94 18.63 13.90
C LYS A 59 -22.14 19.15 12.68
N TYR A 60 -21.35 18.27 12.07
CA TYR A 60 -20.43 18.59 10.97
C TYR A 60 -20.66 17.59 9.82
N PRO A 61 -21.78 17.71 9.07
CA PRO A 61 -22.22 16.68 8.12
C PRO A 61 -21.18 16.39 7.03
N PHE A 62 -20.38 17.38 6.61
CA PHE A 62 -19.32 17.20 5.62
C PHE A 62 -18.11 16.40 6.12
N MET A 63 -18.03 16.14 7.43
CA MET A 63 -17.01 15.32 8.08
C MET A 63 -17.56 13.96 8.51
N GLN A 64 -18.87 13.74 8.45
CA GLN A 64 -19.50 12.53 8.97
C GLN A 64 -19.30 11.31 8.06
N ILE A 65 -19.17 10.13 8.68
CA ILE A 65 -19.10 8.83 8.00
C ILE A 65 -20.24 7.97 8.58
N ASN A 66 -21.41 8.04 7.97
CA ASN A 66 -22.61 7.38 8.47
C ASN A 66 -22.56 5.85 8.31
N ASN A 67 -21.90 5.38 7.26
CA ASN A 67 -21.81 3.95 6.98
C ASN A 67 -20.74 3.28 7.85
N PHE A 68 -21.17 2.39 8.76
CA PHE A 68 -20.29 1.66 9.67
C PHE A 68 -19.23 0.81 8.94
N LYS A 69 -19.60 0.13 7.85
CA LYS A 69 -18.66 -0.69 7.05
C LYS A 69 -17.56 0.18 6.45
N LEU A 70 -17.92 1.34 5.89
CA LEU A 70 -16.97 2.32 5.37
C LEU A 70 -16.08 2.90 6.48
N TYR A 71 -16.66 3.17 7.65
CA TYR A 71 -15.92 3.62 8.82
C TYR A 71 -14.86 2.59 9.24
N CYS A 72 -15.21 1.31 9.36
CA CYS A 72 -14.26 0.25 9.71
C CYS A 72 -13.10 0.15 8.71
N GLN A 73 -13.41 0.17 7.41
CA GLN A 73 -12.39 0.13 6.35
C GLN A 73 -11.43 1.32 6.42
N LYS A 74 -11.95 2.54 6.59
CA LYS A 74 -11.14 3.75 6.71
C LYS A 74 -10.32 3.72 8.01
N THR A 75 -10.91 3.29 9.11
CA THR A 75 -10.28 3.30 10.44
C THR A 75 -9.00 2.50 10.47
N ALA A 76 -8.97 1.28 9.93
CA ALA A 76 -7.76 0.46 9.91
C ALA A 76 -6.61 1.15 9.17
N ARG A 77 -6.89 1.66 7.95
CA ARG A 77 -5.90 2.35 7.10
C ARG A 77 -5.40 3.65 7.75
N ILE A 78 -6.32 4.45 8.30
CA ILE A 78 -5.98 5.71 8.95
C ILE A 78 -5.18 5.44 10.23
N GLN A 79 -5.52 4.39 10.99
CA GLN A 79 -4.80 4.02 12.18
C GLN A 79 -3.36 3.62 11.87
N GLU A 80 -3.12 2.76 10.88
CA GLU A 80 -1.76 2.43 10.43
C GLU A 80 -0.99 3.69 10.00
N TYR A 81 -1.65 4.57 9.23
CA TYR A 81 -1.07 5.82 8.75
C TYR A 81 -0.60 6.74 9.87
N VAL A 82 -1.42 6.92 10.91
CA VAL A 82 -1.11 7.85 12.02
C VAL A 82 -0.18 7.22 13.07
N THR A 83 -0.06 5.89 13.15
CA THR A 83 0.79 5.24 14.16
C THR A 83 2.19 4.91 13.65
N ASN A 84 2.32 4.53 12.37
CA ASN A 84 3.57 4.02 11.84
C ASN A 84 4.57 5.15 11.54
N ALA A 85 5.76 5.04 12.11
CA ALA A 85 6.84 6.02 11.97
C ALA A 85 7.28 6.24 10.51
N LYS A 86 7.09 5.25 9.62
CA LYS A 86 7.47 5.35 8.19
C LYS A 86 6.75 6.46 7.43
N TYR A 87 5.64 6.98 7.95
CA TYR A 87 4.84 8.03 7.33
C TYR A 87 5.19 9.45 7.81
N TYR A 88 6.23 9.58 8.62
CA TYR A 88 6.73 10.84 9.16
C TYR A 88 8.14 11.10 8.65
N GLU A 89 8.52 12.38 8.57
CA GLU A 89 9.88 12.80 8.21
C GLU A 89 10.91 12.13 9.13
N HIS A 90 12.04 11.71 8.55
CA HIS A 90 13.12 11.03 9.26
C HIS A 90 12.65 9.88 10.19
N ARG A 91 11.56 9.19 9.84
CA ARG A 91 10.93 8.14 10.66
C ARG A 91 10.53 8.63 12.06
N ASN A 92 10.02 9.84 12.17
CA ASN A 92 9.57 10.45 13.43
C ASN A 92 10.70 10.66 14.46
N GLN A 93 11.94 10.88 14.04
CA GLN A 93 13.04 11.17 14.96
C GLN A 93 12.89 12.54 15.65
N GLY A 94 12.23 13.51 14.99
CA GLY A 94 12.00 14.85 15.54
C GLY A 94 10.70 14.99 16.34
N GLY A 95 9.95 13.91 16.57
CA GLY A 95 8.69 13.93 17.34
C GLY A 95 7.49 14.52 16.59
N GLU A 96 7.57 14.62 15.27
CA GLU A 96 6.56 15.22 14.39
C GLU A 96 5.18 14.57 14.54
N ARG A 97 5.14 13.26 14.80
CA ARG A 97 3.93 12.49 15.07
C ARG A 97 3.21 12.99 16.30
N GLU A 98 3.94 13.24 17.37
CA GLU A 98 3.34 13.72 18.62
C GLU A 98 2.79 15.12 18.43
N THR A 99 3.56 16.01 17.79
CA THR A 99 3.13 17.35 17.42
C THR A 99 1.86 17.32 16.56
N PHE A 100 1.83 16.47 15.52
CA PHE A 100 0.68 16.31 14.63
C PHE A 100 -0.58 15.86 15.39
N ILE A 101 -0.45 14.86 16.26
CA ILE A 101 -1.58 14.31 17.02
C ILE A 101 -2.08 15.32 18.04
N ASN A 102 -1.17 15.97 18.76
CA ASN A 102 -1.52 16.94 19.79
C ASN A 102 -2.20 18.16 19.18
N HIS A 103 -1.81 18.57 17.97
CA HIS A 103 -2.45 19.68 17.28
C HIS A 103 -3.86 19.35 16.79
N PHE A 104 -4.05 18.17 16.19
CA PHE A 104 -5.34 17.76 15.60
C PHE A 104 -6.19 16.88 16.54
N ASN A 105 -5.94 16.89 17.85
CA ASN A 105 -6.76 16.14 18.79
C ASN A 105 -8.13 16.80 19.03
N LEU A 106 -9.03 16.06 19.69
CA LEU A 106 -10.37 16.54 19.98
C LEU A 106 -10.37 17.80 20.87
N ILE A 107 -9.47 17.89 21.84
CA ILE A 107 -9.41 19.01 22.79
C ILE A 107 -9.08 20.31 22.06
N GLN A 108 -8.08 20.32 21.19
CA GLN A 108 -7.71 21.49 20.39
C GLN A 108 -8.82 21.85 19.40
N TRP A 109 -9.44 20.84 18.80
CA TRP A 109 -10.60 21.07 17.93
C TRP A 109 -11.77 21.72 18.67
N LEU A 110 -12.00 21.42 19.94
CA LEU A 110 -13.06 22.06 20.71
C LEU A 110 -12.78 23.54 21.00
N LYS A 111 -11.50 23.96 21.02
CA LYS A 111 -11.07 25.34 21.28
C LYS A 111 -11.22 26.28 20.08
N ILE A 112 -11.28 25.76 18.86
CA ILE A 112 -11.49 26.59 17.66
C ILE A 112 -12.97 26.95 17.46
N SER A 113 -13.23 28.03 16.74
CA SER A 113 -14.59 28.59 16.57
C SER A 113 -15.54 27.60 15.88
N GLU A 114 -16.85 27.69 16.16
CA GLU A 114 -17.84 26.85 15.47
C GLU A 114 -17.85 27.08 13.96
N THR A 115 -17.69 28.34 13.53
CA THR A 115 -17.61 28.72 12.12
C THR A 115 -16.45 28.02 11.41
N GLU A 116 -15.27 28.01 12.01
CA GLU A 116 -14.09 27.34 11.47
C GLU A 116 -14.31 25.83 11.38
N ARG A 117 -14.84 25.20 12.43
CA ARG A 117 -15.14 23.76 12.45
C ARG A 117 -16.06 23.32 11.32
N LYS A 118 -17.06 24.14 10.97
CA LYS A 118 -18.01 23.88 9.87
C LYS A 118 -17.37 23.94 8.48
N GLN A 119 -16.21 24.58 8.33
CA GLN A 119 -15.51 24.68 7.04
C GLN A 119 -14.70 23.42 6.71
N HIS A 120 -14.41 22.55 7.68
CA HIS A 120 -13.70 21.31 7.43
C HIS A 120 -14.57 20.31 6.67
N LYS A 121 -13.94 19.57 5.75
CA LYS A 121 -14.58 18.53 4.94
C LYS A 121 -13.76 17.26 5.02
N LEU A 122 -14.41 16.09 4.94
CA LEU A 122 -13.74 14.80 5.15
C LEU A 122 -12.53 14.60 4.22
N GLY A 123 -12.62 15.06 2.97
CA GLY A 123 -11.50 15.12 2.01
C GLY A 123 -11.32 16.52 1.45
N ASN A 124 -10.18 16.79 0.80
CA ASN A 124 -9.84 18.12 0.24
C ASN A 124 -9.96 19.26 1.26
N CYS A 125 -9.57 18.99 2.51
CA CYS A 125 -9.78 19.93 3.61
C CYS A 125 -8.80 21.11 3.55
N MET A 126 -9.20 22.18 2.86
CA MET A 126 -8.41 23.41 2.72
C MET A 126 -7.97 23.99 4.07
N PRO A 127 -8.83 24.13 5.10
CA PRO A 127 -8.39 24.69 6.39
C PRO A 127 -7.17 23.96 6.99
N CYS A 128 -7.14 22.63 6.96
CA CYS A 128 -5.97 21.88 7.40
C CYS A 128 -4.74 22.17 6.51
N ASN A 129 -4.92 22.29 5.20
CA ASN A 129 -3.83 22.40 4.24
C ASN A 129 -3.25 23.81 4.10
N THR A 130 -4.01 24.86 4.43
CA THR A 130 -3.60 26.26 4.27
C THR A 130 -3.31 26.97 5.58
N THR A 131 -4.05 26.65 6.65
CA THR A 131 -3.92 27.37 7.94
C THR A 131 -2.80 26.78 8.81
N HIS A 132 -2.50 25.49 8.65
CA HIS A 132 -1.53 24.77 9.48
C HIS A 132 -0.47 24.07 8.61
N ILE A 133 0.12 24.81 7.67
CA ILE A 133 1.00 24.26 6.62
C ILE A 133 2.15 23.45 7.21
N ASP A 134 2.82 23.94 8.25
CA ASP A 134 4.01 23.27 8.81
C ASP A 134 3.72 21.91 9.43
N ILE A 135 2.52 21.74 10.00
CA ILE A 135 2.10 20.49 10.64
C ILE A 135 1.42 19.57 9.59
N SER A 136 0.79 20.16 8.59
CA SER A 136 0.04 19.42 7.55
C SER A 136 0.89 18.95 6.37
N LYS A 137 2.00 19.63 6.05
CA LYS A 137 2.86 19.33 4.88
C LYS A 137 3.42 17.91 4.89
N ILE A 138 3.76 17.40 6.07
CA ILE A 138 4.32 16.06 6.30
C ILE A 138 3.36 14.97 5.77
N HIS A 139 2.05 15.25 5.79
CA HIS A 139 1.00 14.31 5.42
C HIS A 139 0.42 14.55 4.01
N LYS A 140 0.90 15.59 3.31
CA LYS A 140 0.51 15.93 1.93
C LYS A 140 1.26 15.07 0.90
N SER A 141 2.56 14.82 1.12
CA SER A 141 3.43 14.03 0.22
C SER A 141 2.95 12.59 0.02
N VAL A 142 2.62 11.86 1.10
CA VAL A 142 2.09 10.48 1.00
C VAL A 142 0.71 10.45 0.32
N SER A 143 -0.02 11.58 0.36
CA SER A 143 -1.31 11.71 -0.31
C SER A 143 -1.18 11.95 -1.79
N GLU A 144 -0.19 12.71 -2.22
CA GLU A 144 0.18 12.89 -3.62
C GLU A 144 0.68 11.58 -4.22
N THR A 145 1.51 10.79 -3.52
CA THR A 145 1.91 9.45 -3.99
C THR A 145 0.71 8.51 -4.13
N SER A 146 -0.25 8.55 -3.19
CA SER A 146 -1.46 7.73 -3.27
C SER A 146 -2.37 8.14 -4.44
N ILE A 147 -2.47 9.43 -4.72
CA ILE A 147 -3.25 9.98 -5.86
C ILE A 147 -2.56 9.62 -7.18
N GLN A 148 -1.23 9.73 -7.25
CA GLN A 148 -0.46 9.26 -8.39
C GLN A 148 -0.67 7.76 -8.65
N ILE A 149 -0.65 6.93 -7.60
CA ILE A 149 -0.94 5.49 -7.72
C ILE A 149 -2.36 5.25 -8.22
N LEU A 150 -3.36 5.98 -7.71
CA LEU A 150 -4.75 5.84 -8.17
C LEU A 150 -4.90 6.25 -9.64
N ASN A 151 -4.34 7.40 -10.03
CA ASN A 151 -4.37 7.86 -11.42
C ASN A 151 -3.65 6.88 -12.36
N LEU A 152 -2.48 6.35 -11.93
CA LEU A 152 -1.78 5.31 -12.68
C LEU A 152 -2.61 4.03 -12.78
N SER A 153 -3.31 3.66 -11.70
CA SER A 153 -4.19 2.49 -11.69
C SER A 153 -5.41 2.67 -12.60
N GLU A 154 -6.01 3.86 -12.61
CA GLU A 154 -7.11 4.22 -13.53
C GLU A 154 -6.64 4.19 -14.99
N GLN A 155 -5.47 4.76 -15.30
CA GLN A 155 -4.86 4.66 -16.62
C GLN A 155 -4.57 3.22 -17.04
N ILE A 156 -4.10 2.36 -16.12
CA ILE A 156 -3.91 0.94 -16.39
C ILE A 156 -5.26 0.27 -16.70
N VAL A 157 -6.31 0.55 -15.91
CA VAL A 157 -7.65 -0.02 -16.11
C VAL A 157 -8.26 0.42 -17.45
N GLU A 158 -8.14 1.69 -17.81
CA GLU A 158 -8.60 2.22 -19.10
C GLU A 158 -7.83 1.59 -20.27
N ASN A 159 -6.50 1.52 -20.17
CA ASN A 159 -5.66 0.87 -21.17
C ASN A 159 -6.02 -0.61 -21.32
N VAL A 160 -6.21 -1.34 -20.22
CA VAL A 160 -6.63 -2.76 -20.27
C VAL A 160 -8.04 -2.92 -20.84
N SER A 161 -8.98 -2.04 -20.49
CA SER A 161 -10.37 -2.08 -20.97
C SER A 161 -10.48 -1.78 -22.46
N SER A 162 -9.63 -0.89 -22.99
CA SER A 162 -9.58 -0.56 -24.42
C SER A 162 -9.05 -1.71 -25.30
N ILE A 163 -8.30 -2.65 -24.71
CA ILE A 163 -7.67 -3.78 -25.43
C ILE A 163 -8.48 -5.08 -25.27
N LEU A 164 -9.40 -5.15 -24.31
CA LEU A 164 -10.30 -6.28 -24.11
C LEU A 164 -11.46 -6.21 -25.12
N PRO A 165 -11.56 -7.11 -26.11
CA PRO A 165 -12.64 -7.05 -27.07
C PRO A 165 -13.88 -7.68 -26.44
N THR A 166 -14.99 -6.95 -26.44
CA THR A 166 -16.29 -7.18 -25.77
C THR A 166 -17.03 -8.48 -26.08
N SER A 167 -16.45 -9.44 -26.80
CA SER A 167 -17.15 -10.70 -27.12
C SER A 167 -16.40 -11.96 -26.73
N THR A 168 -17.22 -12.89 -26.29
CA THR A 168 -17.05 -14.27 -25.84
C THR A 168 -16.00 -15.10 -26.59
N ALA A 169 -15.32 -15.94 -25.81
CA ALA A 169 -14.82 -17.27 -26.19
C ALA A 169 -13.71 -17.38 -27.27
N THR A 170 -12.50 -16.84 -27.02
CA THR A 170 -11.21 -17.45 -27.51
C THR A 170 -9.93 -16.84 -26.91
N LYS A 171 -9.98 -16.04 -25.84
CA LYS A 171 -9.03 -14.94 -25.66
C LYS A 171 -8.02 -15.02 -24.51
N GLY A 172 -7.91 -16.12 -23.74
CA GLY A 172 -7.01 -16.17 -22.58
C GLY A 172 -5.56 -15.77 -22.88
N LYS A 173 -4.96 -16.33 -23.93
CA LYS A 173 -3.56 -16.05 -24.33
C LYS A 173 -3.37 -14.65 -24.94
N LYS A 174 -4.32 -14.18 -25.77
CA LYS A 174 -4.26 -12.85 -26.38
C LYS A 174 -4.50 -11.73 -25.36
N THR A 175 -5.40 -11.96 -24.40
CA THR A 175 -5.66 -11.05 -23.28
C THR A 175 -4.46 -10.98 -22.33
N ALA A 176 -3.84 -12.12 -22.01
CA ALA A 176 -2.62 -12.13 -21.20
C ALA A 176 -1.46 -11.40 -21.89
N GLN A 177 -1.27 -11.60 -23.20
CA GLN A 177 -0.24 -10.88 -23.96
C GLN A 177 -0.51 -9.36 -24.02
N ALA A 178 -1.77 -8.97 -24.20
CA ALA A 178 -2.18 -7.57 -24.16
C ALA A 178 -1.89 -6.92 -22.79
N LEU A 179 -2.20 -7.62 -21.69
CA LEU A 179 -1.89 -7.19 -20.34
C LEU A 179 -0.38 -7.05 -20.11
N ILE A 180 0.42 -8.02 -20.57
CA ILE A 180 1.88 -7.96 -20.49
C ILE A 180 2.42 -6.75 -21.25
N ASN A 181 1.92 -6.48 -22.45
CA ASN A 181 2.35 -5.34 -23.26
C ASN A 181 2.05 -3.98 -22.60
N VAL A 182 0.97 -3.87 -21.81
CA VAL A 182 0.66 -2.67 -21.03
C VAL A 182 1.57 -2.56 -19.80
N LEU A 183 1.81 -3.67 -19.10
CA LEU A 183 2.54 -3.68 -17.84
C LEU A 183 4.06 -3.56 -18.02
N ASN A 184 4.63 -4.13 -19.07
CA ASN A 184 6.09 -4.16 -19.30
C ASN A 184 6.73 -2.76 -19.29
N PRO A 185 6.27 -1.77 -20.09
CA PRO A 185 6.89 -0.44 -20.12
C PRO A 185 6.72 0.31 -18.78
N LEU A 186 5.63 0.07 -18.05
CA LEU A 186 5.42 0.67 -16.72
C LEU A 186 6.38 0.07 -15.69
N PHE A 187 6.57 -1.24 -15.73
CA PHE A 187 7.46 -1.97 -14.84
C PHE A 187 8.93 -1.65 -15.12
N GLU A 188 9.31 -1.53 -16.39
CA GLU A 188 10.67 -1.16 -16.80
C GLU A 188 11.03 0.26 -16.38
N ASN A 189 10.12 1.22 -16.52
CA ASN A 189 10.38 2.60 -16.10
C ASN A 189 10.61 2.72 -14.58
N GLN A 190 9.90 1.93 -13.77
CA GLN A 190 9.95 2.05 -12.32
C GLN A 190 11.01 1.17 -11.67
N PHE A 191 11.21 -0.03 -12.18
CA PHE A 191 12.11 -1.04 -11.58
C PHE A 191 13.37 -1.31 -12.41
N ARG A 192 13.50 -0.68 -13.59
CA ARG A 192 14.59 -0.91 -14.56
C ARG A 192 14.77 -2.39 -14.89
N LYS A 193 13.67 -3.14 -14.89
CA LYS A 193 13.61 -4.58 -15.13
C LYS A 193 12.36 -4.91 -15.94
N SER A 194 12.49 -5.85 -16.86
CA SER A 194 11.36 -6.39 -17.63
C SER A 194 10.42 -7.17 -16.71
N PHE A 195 9.13 -6.88 -16.82
CA PHE A 195 8.06 -7.56 -16.09
C PHE A 195 8.06 -9.07 -16.37
N GLU A 196 8.28 -9.47 -17.64
CA GLU A 196 8.33 -10.88 -18.04
C GLU A 196 9.48 -11.61 -17.35
N LYS A 197 10.65 -10.99 -17.26
CA LYS A 197 11.84 -11.58 -16.62
C LYS A 197 11.64 -11.73 -15.12
N SER A 198 11.10 -10.72 -14.45
CA SER A 198 10.83 -10.78 -13.01
C SER A 198 9.71 -11.76 -12.66
N ALA A 199 8.68 -11.90 -13.51
CA ALA A 199 7.64 -12.90 -13.32
C ALA A 199 8.18 -14.33 -13.52
N ALA A 200 9.05 -14.53 -14.51
CA ALA A 200 9.71 -15.83 -14.74
C ALA A 200 10.61 -16.22 -13.56
N GLU A 201 11.38 -15.28 -13.01
CA GLU A 201 12.22 -15.49 -11.83
C GLU A 201 11.38 -15.84 -10.58
N ALA A 202 10.29 -15.10 -10.32
CA ALA A 202 9.43 -15.30 -9.15
C ALA A 202 8.63 -16.62 -9.19
N LEU A 203 8.30 -17.10 -10.38
CA LEU A 203 7.56 -18.35 -10.59
C LEU A 203 8.48 -19.55 -10.88
N HIS A 204 9.80 -19.38 -10.79
CA HIS A 204 10.79 -20.39 -11.15
C HIS A 204 10.57 -20.99 -12.55
N LEU A 205 10.13 -20.17 -13.50
CA LEU A 205 9.87 -20.59 -14.87
C LEU A 205 11.18 -20.58 -15.66
N SER A 206 11.61 -21.76 -16.12
CA SER A 206 12.73 -21.88 -17.03
C SER A 206 12.43 -21.15 -18.35
N PRO A 207 13.38 -20.40 -18.93
CA PRO A 207 13.18 -19.78 -20.23
C PRO A 207 12.86 -20.86 -21.26
N ILE A 208 11.87 -20.58 -22.12
CA ILE A 208 11.51 -21.48 -23.22
C ILE A 208 12.70 -21.50 -24.20
N GLU A 209 13.51 -22.56 -24.15
CA GLU A 209 14.57 -22.77 -25.13
C GLU A 209 13.93 -22.86 -26.52
N LYS A 210 14.38 -22.01 -27.45
CA LYS A 210 13.97 -22.11 -28.86
C LYS A 210 14.46 -23.46 -29.39
N SER A 211 13.67 -24.12 -30.23
CA SER A 211 13.96 -25.49 -30.71
C SER A 211 15.37 -25.66 -31.29
N ALA A 212 15.90 -24.62 -31.94
CA ALA A 212 17.26 -24.60 -32.47
C ALA A 212 18.35 -24.69 -31.38
N ASP A 213 18.15 -24.03 -30.24
CA ASP A 213 19.10 -24.05 -29.12
C ASP A 213 19.05 -25.39 -28.37
N LYS A 214 17.86 -25.99 -28.27
CA LYS A 214 17.68 -27.34 -27.72
C LYS A 214 18.41 -28.39 -28.56
N VAL A 215 18.26 -28.32 -29.89
CA VAL A 215 18.97 -29.21 -30.84
C VAL A 215 20.48 -29.00 -30.75
N LYS A 216 20.95 -27.76 -30.60
CA LYS A 216 22.38 -27.45 -30.45
C LYS A 216 22.94 -28.01 -29.14
N ASN A 217 22.19 -27.88 -28.03
CA ASN A 217 22.57 -28.41 -26.72
C ASN A 217 22.61 -29.95 -26.73
N GLU A 218 21.62 -30.61 -27.32
CA GLU A 218 21.61 -32.07 -27.52
C GLU A 218 22.78 -32.55 -28.39
N LEU A 219 23.10 -31.84 -29.48
CA LEU A 219 24.27 -32.13 -30.31
C LEU A 219 25.60 -31.98 -29.57
N THR A 220 25.74 -30.96 -28.72
CA THR A 220 26.94 -30.80 -27.88
C THR A 220 27.06 -31.89 -26.82
N LEU A 221 25.95 -32.35 -26.25
CA LEU A 221 25.92 -33.47 -25.31
C LEU A 221 26.32 -34.78 -26.01
N LEU A 222 25.76 -35.05 -27.19
CA LEU A 222 26.11 -36.21 -28.01
C LEU A 222 27.59 -36.21 -28.41
N LYS A 223 28.15 -35.05 -28.78
CA LYS A 223 29.58 -34.93 -29.08
C LYS A 223 30.46 -35.22 -27.86
N LYS A 224 30.09 -34.72 -26.67
CA LYS A 224 30.81 -35.01 -25.42
C LYS A 224 30.73 -36.49 -25.05
N ASN A 225 29.55 -37.09 -25.15
CA ASN A 225 29.37 -38.52 -24.88
C ASN A 225 30.16 -39.38 -25.86
N LYS A 226 30.22 -38.99 -27.15
CA LYS A 226 31.04 -39.69 -28.15
C LYS A 226 32.54 -39.65 -27.79
N ILE A 227 33.04 -38.50 -27.34
CA ILE A 227 34.45 -38.36 -26.91
C ILE A 227 34.71 -39.26 -25.69
N GLN A 228 33.84 -39.25 -24.69
CA GLN A 228 33.98 -40.09 -23.50
C GLN A 228 33.94 -41.59 -23.82
N ILE A 229 33.07 -42.01 -24.75
CA ILE A 229 33.01 -43.41 -25.21
C ILE A 229 34.32 -43.78 -25.92
N ILE A 230 34.82 -42.93 -26.82
CA ILE A 230 36.08 -43.16 -27.54
C ILE A 230 37.25 -43.27 -26.55
N GLU A 231 37.34 -42.37 -25.58
CA GLU A 231 38.37 -42.41 -24.53
C GLU A 231 38.28 -43.72 -23.73
N ALA A 232 37.08 -44.12 -23.28
CA ALA A 232 36.87 -45.36 -22.56
C ALA A 232 37.26 -46.62 -23.38
N THR A 233 36.93 -46.66 -24.68
CA THR A 233 37.35 -47.76 -25.56
C THR A 233 38.85 -47.77 -25.81
N SER A 234 39.49 -46.61 -25.95
CA SER A 234 40.94 -46.53 -26.18
C SER A 234 41.78 -46.94 -24.96
N VAL A 235 41.24 -46.75 -23.75
CA VAL A 235 41.87 -47.20 -22.50
C VAL A 235 41.76 -48.73 -22.39
N ASN A 236 40.61 -49.31 -22.73
CA ASN A 236 40.42 -50.76 -22.75
C ASN A 236 41.33 -51.47 -23.77
N ASP A 237 41.54 -50.89 -24.95
CA ASP A 237 42.44 -51.50 -25.95
C ASP A 237 43.91 -51.51 -25.47
N ARG A 238 44.36 -50.48 -24.76
CA ARG A 238 45.70 -50.46 -24.12
C ARG A 238 45.85 -51.48 -23.01
N ASP A 239 44.80 -51.71 -22.21
CA ASP A 239 44.84 -52.71 -21.14
C ASP A 239 44.84 -54.14 -21.70
N VAL A 240 44.18 -54.38 -22.83
CA VAL A 240 44.22 -55.67 -23.55
C VAL A 240 45.57 -55.87 -24.24
N GLU A 241 46.14 -54.84 -24.88
CA GLU A 241 47.49 -54.90 -25.46
C GLU A 241 48.57 -55.13 -24.39
N ASN A 242 48.45 -54.52 -23.20
CA ASN A 242 49.34 -54.76 -22.07
C ASN A 242 49.17 -56.15 -21.43
N PHE A 243 48.02 -56.79 -21.59
CA PHE A 243 47.76 -58.15 -21.09
C PHE A 243 48.28 -59.24 -22.05
N LEU A 244 48.36 -58.94 -23.35
CA LEU A 244 48.79 -59.87 -24.39
C LEU A 244 50.27 -59.74 -24.80
N ALA A 245 50.97 -58.69 -24.35
CA ALA A 245 52.42 -58.50 -24.50
C ALA A 245 53.21 -59.17 -23.38
#